data_AF-A0A7C2TCT8-F1
#
_entry.id   AF-A0A7C2TCT8-F1
#
_cell.length_a   1.000
_cell.length_b   1.000
_cell.length_c   1.000
_cell.angle_alpha   90.00
_cell.angle_beta   90.00
_cell.angle_gamma   90.00
#
_symmetry.space_group_name_H-M   'P 1'
#
loop_
_entity.id
_entity.type
_entity.pdbx_description
1 polymer ?
#
loop_
_entity_poly.entity_id
_entity_poly.type
_entity_poly.pdbx_seq_one_letter_code
_entity_poly.pdbx_strand_id
1 'polypeptide(L)'
;MPYYLIIASLALLLSACVTHPESSQVHRWSYSDLIAIDPPEAEQASQDLVALYTKRIGRDFQLRIDLLDLTVPAGFDLYLALDTGLGGTDVLPLQARASIHWDVLIVIPSQGRIQALTHDFRPSQTISIRVSRD
;
A
#
# COMPACT_ATOMS: atom_id res chain seq x y z
N MET A 1 2.06 40.85 38.98
CA MET A 1 2.25 41.46 37.66
C MET A 1 3.22 40.71 36.74
N PRO A 2 4.33 40.05 37.18
CA PRO A 2 5.21 39.32 36.24
C PRO A 2 4.70 37.92 35.84
N TYR A 3 3.78 37.33 36.61
CA TYR A 3 3.26 35.98 36.36
C TYR A 3 2.33 35.89 35.14
N TYR A 4 1.64 36.99 34.76
CA TYR A 4 0.79 37.00 33.57
C TYR A 4 1.59 36.86 32.27
N LEU A 5 2.83 37.37 32.20
CA LEU A 5 3.70 37.23 31.04
C LEU A 5 4.19 35.78 30.85
N ILE A 6 4.46 35.08 31.95
CA ILE A 6 4.88 33.66 31.91
C ILE A 6 3.71 32.77 31.47
N ILE A 7 2.51 33.02 32.01
CA ILE A 7 1.30 32.26 31.62
C ILE A 7 0.97 32.51 30.14
N ALA A 8 1.10 33.75 29.67
CA ALA A 8 0.86 34.09 28.26
C ALA A 8 1.88 33.42 27.33
N SER A 9 3.18 33.38 27.68
CA SER A 9 4.18 32.71 26.84
C SER A 9 4.02 31.19 26.83
N LEU A 10 3.61 30.59 27.96
CA LEU A 10 3.34 29.16 28.04
C LEU A 10 2.13 28.75 27.18
N ALA A 11 1.08 29.58 27.13
CA ALA A 11 -0.07 29.35 26.27
C ALA A 11 0.27 29.42 24.77
N LEU A 12 1.20 30.31 24.38
CA LEU A 12 1.70 30.42 23.01
C LEU A 12 2.60 29.25 22.59
N LEU A 13 3.34 28.64 23.53
CA LEU A 13 4.14 27.45 23.25
C LEU A 13 3.27 26.19 23.06
N LEU A 14 2.12 26.12 23.73
CA LEU A 14 1.20 24.98 23.62
C LEU A 14 0.38 24.98 22.32
N SER A 15 0.14 26.13 21.68
CA SER A 15 -0.60 26.21 20.41
C SER A 15 0.23 25.82 19.17
N ALA A 16 1.56 25.76 19.29
CA ALA A 16 2.44 25.28 18.22
C ALA A 16 2.39 23.76 18.01
N CYS A 17 1.74 23.01 18.91
CA CYS A 17 1.51 21.57 18.79
C CYS A 17 0.11 21.22 18.24
N VAL A 18 -0.51 22.12 17.46
CA VAL A 18 -1.61 21.69 16.59
C VAL A 18 -1.00 20.80 15.51
N THR A 19 -1.16 19.49 15.70
CA THR A 19 -1.00 18.50 14.64
C THR A 19 -1.89 18.91 13.50
N HIS A 20 -1.28 19.37 12.41
CA HIS A 20 -2.01 19.57 11.16
C HIS A 20 -2.57 18.19 10.81
N PRO A 21 -3.90 18.01 10.72
CA PRO A 21 -4.41 16.79 10.14
C PRO A 21 -3.82 16.79 8.74
N GLU A 22 -2.93 15.84 8.48
CA GLU A 22 -2.50 15.54 7.13
C GLU A 22 -3.81 15.25 6.40
N SER A 23 -4.34 16.24 5.69
CA SER A 23 -5.50 16.02 4.86
C SER A 23 -4.94 15.08 3.80
N SER A 24 -5.15 13.79 4.00
CA SER A 24 -5.09 12.81 2.94
C SER A 24 -6.19 13.25 1.99
N GLN A 25 -5.90 14.26 1.16
CA GLN A 25 -6.71 14.60 0.01
C GLN A 25 -6.78 13.28 -0.74
N VAL A 26 -7.93 12.63 -0.65
CA VAL A 26 -8.22 11.42 -1.41
C VAL A 26 -8.13 11.87 -2.85
N HIS A 27 -6.96 11.67 -3.44
CA HIS A 27 -6.71 12.08 -4.80
C HIS A 27 -7.63 11.24 -5.66
N ARG A 28 -8.48 11.91 -6.43
CA ARG A 28 -9.41 11.23 -7.30
C ARG A 28 -8.62 10.40 -8.31
N TRP A 29 -8.90 9.10 -8.36
CA TRP A 29 -8.40 8.22 -9.39
C TRP A 29 -8.99 8.65 -10.73
N SER A 30 -8.15 8.62 -11.77
CA SER A 30 -8.51 8.99 -13.14
C SER A 30 -8.09 7.89 -14.10
N TYR A 31 -8.66 7.88 -15.31
CA TYR A 31 -8.32 6.88 -16.32
C TYR A 31 -6.85 6.93 -16.73
N SER A 32 -6.18 8.09 -16.64
CA SER A 32 -4.74 8.20 -16.92
C SER A 32 -3.86 7.51 -15.88
N ASP A 33 -4.41 7.16 -14.72
CA ASP A 33 -3.69 6.40 -13.68
C ASP A 33 -3.75 4.88 -13.96
N LEU A 34 -4.54 4.42 -14.95
CA LEU A 34 -4.72 3.01 -15.31
C LEU A 34 -3.47 2.48 -16.02
N ILE A 35 -2.91 1.37 -15.53
CA ILE A 35 -1.75 0.72 -16.15
C ILE A 35 -2.04 -0.67 -16.70
N ALA A 36 -3.03 -1.36 -16.17
CA ALA A 36 -3.47 -2.65 -16.68
C ALA A 36 -4.98 -2.81 -16.48
N ILE A 37 -5.62 -3.45 -17.46
CA ILE A 37 -7.02 -3.86 -17.43
C ILE A 37 -7.07 -5.30 -17.94
N ASP A 38 -7.84 -6.15 -17.29
CA ASP A 38 -7.99 -7.53 -17.73
C ASP A 38 -8.85 -7.60 -19.01
N PRO A 39 -8.42 -8.33 -20.05
CA PRO A 39 -9.22 -8.51 -21.25
C PRO A 39 -10.55 -9.23 -20.93
N PRO A 40 -11.65 -8.86 -21.61
CA PRO A 40 -12.98 -9.45 -21.37
C PRO A 40 -13.08 -10.95 -21.71
N GLU A 41 -12.07 -11.51 -22.37
CA GLU A 41 -12.01 -12.89 -22.87
C GLU A 41 -10.94 -13.73 -22.13
N ALA A 42 -10.47 -13.30 -20.96
CA ALA A 42 -9.49 -14.07 -20.20
C ALA A 42 -9.99 -15.50 -19.92
N GLU A 43 -9.29 -16.51 -20.45
CA GLU A 43 -9.70 -17.92 -20.39
C GLU A 43 -9.69 -18.50 -18.96
N GLN A 44 -9.10 -17.80 -18.00
CA GLN A 44 -8.98 -18.21 -16.60
C GLN A 44 -9.67 -17.20 -15.69
N ALA A 45 -10.88 -17.54 -15.26
CA ALA A 45 -11.65 -16.83 -14.24
C ALA A 45 -10.97 -16.78 -12.84
N SER A 46 -9.75 -17.28 -12.70
CA SER A 46 -8.94 -17.18 -11.48
C SER A 46 -8.07 -15.91 -11.44
N GLN A 47 -8.12 -15.06 -12.47
CA GLN A 47 -7.49 -13.76 -12.51
C GLN A 47 -8.56 -12.68 -12.39
N ASP A 48 -9.22 -12.61 -11.24
CA ASP A 48 -10.27 -11.61 -10.96
C ASP A 48 -9.71 -10.20 -10.71
N LEU A 49 -8.66 -9.81 -11.43
CA LEU A 49 -8.15 -8.44 -11.43
C LEU A 49 -8.87 -7.66 -12.52
N VAL A 50 -9.78 -6.76 -12.20
CA VAL A 50 -10.43 -5.90 -13.21
C VAL A 50 -9.47 -4.84 -13.72
N ALA A 51 -8.81 -4.14 -12.80
CA ALA A 51 -7.95 -3.03 -13.16
C ALA A 51 -6.87 -2.77 -12.11
N LEU A 52 -5.71 -2.35 -12.59
CA LEU A 52 -4.61 -1.87 -11.77
C LEU A 52 -4.32 -0.42 -12.13
N TYR A 53 -4.39 0.45 -11.13
CA TYR A 53 -4.05 1.85 -11.22
C TYR A 53 -2.81 2.14 -10.38
N THR A 54 -1.96 3.03 -10.86
CA THR A 54 -0.81 3.52 -10.10
C THR A 54 -0.75 5.02 -10.16
N LYS A 55 -0.33 5.63 -9.05
CA LYS A 55 -0.19 7.07 -8.94
C LYS A 55 0.93 7.42 -7.99
N ARG A 56 1.73 8.41 -8.38
CA ARG A 56 2.75 8.99 -7.51
C ARG A 56 2.27 10.32 -6.96
N ILE A 57 2.26 10.48 -5.64
CA ILE A 57 1.86 11.72 -4.97
C ILE A 57 3.00 12.13 -4.03
N GLY A 58 3.77 13.13 -4.45
CA GLY A 58 4.99 13.51 -3.74
C GLY A 58 6.00 12.36 -3.64
N ARG A 59 6.20 11.85 -2.43
CA ARG A 59 7.09 10.71 -2.14
C ARG A 59 6.36 9.37 -2.08
N ASP A 60 5.03 9.40 -2.09
CA ASP A 60 4.23 8.19 -1.95
C ASP A 60 3.91 7.59 -3.31
N PHE A 61 3.90 6.26 -3.33
CA PHE A 61 3.41 5.47 -4.45
C PHE A 61 2.12 4.78 -4.02
N GLN A 62 1.03 5.06 -4.75
CA GLN A 62 -0.28 4.49 -4.49
C GLN A 62 -0.63 3.49 -5.59
N LEU A 63 -1.10 2.32 -5.17
CA LEU A 63 -1.69 1.32 -6.03
C LEU A 63 -3.17 1.19 -5.68
N ARG A 64 -4.02 1.14 -6.70
CA ARG A 64 -5.40 0.71 -6.55
C ARG A 64 -5.63 -0.52 -7.43
N ILE A 65 -6.18 -1.54 -6.79
CA ILE A 65 -6.43 -2.84 -7.39
C ILE A 65 -7.93 -3.03 -7.33
N ASP A 66 -8.58 -2.95 -8.47
CA ASP A 66 -10.00 -3.25 -8.59
C ASP A 66 -10.09 -4.73 -8.97
N LEU A 67 -10.76 -5.50 -8.12
CA LEU A 67 -11.01 -6.91 -8.37
C LEU A 67 -12.42 -7.07 -8.93
N LEU A 68 -12.62 -8.06 -9.80
CA LEU A 68 -13.97 -8.47 -10.19
C LEU A 68 -14.63 -9.02 -8.94
N ASP A 69 -15.96 -9.00 -8.90
CA ASP A 69 -16.82 -9.45 -7.81
C ASP A 69 -16.63 -10.95 -7.54
N LEU A 70 -15.41 -11.30 -7.10
CA LEU A 70 -15.08 -12.52 -6.43
C LEU A 70 -16.12 -12.58 -5.34
N THR A 71 -16.89 -13.66 -5.34
CA THR A 71 -17.50 -14.11 -4.10
C THR A 71 -16.33 -14.59 -3.23
N VAL A 72 -15.47 -13.66 -2.83
CA VAL A 72 -14.26 -13.90 -2.08
C VAL A 72 -14.76 -14.60 -0.83
N PRO A 73 -14.42 -15.87 -0.59
CA PRO A 73 -14.61 -16.42 0.73
C PRO A 73 -13.74 -15.54 1.62
N ALA A 74 -14.34 -14.69 2.45
CA ALA A 74 -13.63 -13.75 3.31
C ALA A 74 -12.44 -14.46 3.98
N GLY A 75 -11.22 -14.29 3.44
CA GLY A 75 -10.19 -15.31 3.68
C GLY A 75 -9.05 -15.43 2.68
N PHE A 76 -8.99 -14.63 1.60
CA PHE A 76 -7.81 -14.66 0.72
C PHE A 76 -6.71 -13.72 1.22
N ASP A 77 -5.47 -14.16 1.03
CA ASP A 77 -4.29 -13.38 1.28
C ASP A 77 -3.81 -12.81 -0.08
N LEU A 78 -3.56 -11.50 -0.13
CA LEU A 78 -3.05 -10.82 -1.32
C LEU A 78 -1.53 -10.67 -1.20
N TYR A 79 -0.82 -11.14 -2.23
CA TYR A 79 0.63 -11.06 -2.34
C TYR A 79 0.99 -10.20 -3.56
N LEU A 80 1.73 -9.11 -3.34
CA LEU A 80 2.23 -8.24 -4.40
C LEU A 80 3.74 -8.32 -4.43
N ALA A 81 4.28 -9.02 -5.42
CA ALA A 81 5.70 -9.11 -5.68
C ALA A 81 6.14 -7.92 -6.55
N LEU A 82 7.13 -7.17 -6.07
CA LEU A 82 7.67 -6.00 -6.74
C LEU A 82 9.16 -6.23 -7.03
N ASP A 83 9.59 -5.82 -8.21
CA ASP A 83 10.99 -5.73 -8.60
C ASP A 83 11.38 -4.25 -8.63
N THR A 84 12.11 -3.81 -7.61
CA THR A 84 12.48 -2.39 -7.41
C THR A 84 13.96 -2.11 -7.62
N GLY A 85 14.79 -3.14 -7.87
CA GLY A 85 16.24 -2.99 -7.87
C GLY A 85 16.99 -4.26 -8.28
N LEU A 86 18.32 -4.24 -8.10
CA LEU A 86 19.16 -5.38 -8.44
C LEU A 86 19.13 -6.43 -7.31
N GLY A 87 18.91 -7.69 -7.69
CA GLY A 87 18.82 -8.82 -6.77
C GLY A 87 17.47 -9.52 -6.89
N GLY A 88 17.09 -10.30 -5.87
CA GLY A 88 15.75 -10.86 -5.76
C GLY A 88 15.67 -12.38 -5.87
N THR A 89 14.44 -12.87 -5.88
CA THR A 89 14.09 -14.29 -5.96
C THR A 89 12.82 -14.46 -6.79
N ASP A 90 12.61 -15.64 -7.36
CA ASP A 90 11.34 -16.02 -7.97
C ASP A 90 10.47 -16.84 -7.00
N VAL A 91 11.01 -17.26 -5.86
CA VAL A 91 10.32 -18.10 -4.87
C VAL A 91 9.33 -17.29 -4.06
N LEU A 92 8.10 -17.77 -3.90
CA LEU A 92 7.08 -17.18 -3.03
C LEU A 92 6.91 -18.00 -1.74
N PRO A 93 6.41 -17.42 -0.63
CA PRO A 93 6.24 -18.11 0.65
C PRO A 93 5.10 -19.16 0.66
N LEU A 94 4.54 -19.46 -0.52
CA LEU A 94 3.36 -20.31 -0.73
C LEU A 94 3.70 -21.57 -1.54
N GLN A 95 4.99 -21.93 -1.60
CA GLN A 95 5.50 -22.97 -2.50
C GLN A 95 5.17 -22.70 -3.98
N ALA A 96 5.00 -21.42 -4.33
CA ALA A 96 4.76 -20.94 -5.68
C ALA A 96 6.00 -20.23 -6.23
N ARG A 97 6.03 -19.98 -7.54
CA ARG A 97 7.04 -19.15 -8.19
C ARG A 97 6.38 -17.98 -8.90
N ALA A 98 6.98 -16.80 -8.78
CA ALA A 98 6.63 -15.63 -9.56
C ALA A 98 7.27 -15.72 -10.96
N SER A 99 6.67 -15.05 -11.94
CA SER A 99 7.23 -14.90 -13.29
C SER A 99 8.33 -13.82 -13.36
N ILE A 100 8.59 -13.13 -12.25
CA ILE A 100 9.59 -12.06 -12.12
C ILE A 100 10.55 -12.38 -10.96
N HIS A 101 11.75 -11.82 -11.02
CA HIS A 101 12.66 -11.77 -9.89
C HIS A 101 12.29 -10.58 -9.02
N TRP A 102 11.67 -10.83 -7.87
CA TRP A 102 11.19 -9.78 -6.97
C TRP A 102 12.17 -9.57 -5.81
N ASP A 103 12.30 -8.34 -5.34
CA ASP A 103 13.12 -7.95 -4.20
C ASP A 103 12.29 -7.49 -2.98
N VAL A 104 11.03 -7.12 -3.22
CA VAL A 104 10.03 -6.78 -2.20
C VAL A 104 8.75 -7.59 -2.41
N LEU A 105 8.22 -8.18 -1.34
CA LEU A 105 6.93 -8.84 -1.32
C LEU A 105 6.02 -8.19 -0.28
N ILE A 106 4.95 -7.54 -0.73
CA ILE A 106 3.90 -7.02 0.14
C ILE A 106 2.89 -8.14 0.39
N VAL A 107 2.66 -8.47 1.65
CA VAL A 107 1.69 -9.47 2.09
C VAL A 107 0.56 -8.76 2.82
N ILE A 108 -0.65 -8.87 2.26
CA ILE A 108 -1.89 -8.34 2.81
C ILE A 108 -2.76 -9.55 3.14
N PRO A 109 -2.64 -10.10 4.35
CA PRO A 109 -3.41 -11.28 4.69
C PRO A 109 -4.89 -10.91 4.88
N SER A 110 -5.74 -11.91 4.70
CA SER A 110 -7.14 -11.89 5.13
C SER A 110 -7.26 -11.63 6.63
N GLN A 111 -6.34 -12.19 7.41
CA GLN A 111 -6.25 -12.05 8.87
C GLN A 111 -4.83 -11.75 9.32
N GLY A 112 -4.67 -10.81 10.25
CA GLY A 112 -3.37 -10.47 10.82
C GLY A 112 -2.81 -9.16 10.29
N ARG A 113 -1.48 -9.04 10.30
CA ARG A 113 -0.78 -7.78 10.01
C ARG A 113 -0.25 -7.76 8.58
N ILE A 114 -0.46 -6.62 7.92
CA ILE A 114 0.19 -6.31 6.65
C ILE A 114 1.69 -6.18 6.88
N GLN A 115 2.48 -6.73 5.97
CA GLN A 115 3.94 -6.74 6.05
C GLN A 115 4.56 -6.56 4.65
N ALA A 116 5.69 -5.85 4.60
CA ALA A 116 6.61 -5.90 3.46
C ALA A 116 7.74 -6.86 3.84
N LEU A 117 8.05 -7.80 2.97
CA LEU A 117 9.16 -8.73 3.12
C LEU A 117 10.21 -8.45 2.03
N THR A 118 11.47 -8.66 2.36
CA THR A 118 12.57 -8.72 1.39
C THR A 118 12.67 -10.11 0.75
N HIS A 119 13.49 -10.27 -0.29
CA HIS A 119 13.68 -11.56 -1.01
C HIS A 119 14.16 -12.74 -0.14
N ASP A 120 14.68 -12.48 1.05
CA ASP A 120 15.06 -13.47 2.07
C ASP A 120 13.96 -13.68 3.14
N PHE A 121 12.75 -13.20 2.86
CA PHE A 121 11.55 -13.29 3.71
C PHE A 121 11.65 -12.58 5.06
N ARG A 122 12.53 -11.57 5.18
CA ARG A 122 12.63 -10.73 6.38
C ARG A 122 11.75 -9.49 6.27
N PRO A 123 11.15 -8.99 7.37
CA PRO A 123 10.42 -7.74 7.33
C PRO A 123 11.29 -6.56 6.87
N SER A 124 10.80 -5.83 5.88
CA SER A 124 11.43 -4.58 5.44
C SER A 124 11.19 -3.48 6.47
N GLN A 125 12.25 -2.73 6.79
CA GLN A 125 12.18 -1.57 7.69
C GLN A 125 12.05 -0.24 6.94
N THR A 126 12.19 -0.27 5.61
CA THR A 126 12.26 0.94 4.77
C THR A 126 10.92 1.26 4.10
N ILE A 127 9.98 0.30 4.09
CA ILE A 127 8.70 0.41 3.39
C ILE A 127 7.59 0.52 4.42
N SER A 128 6.84 1.63 4.37
CA SER A 128 5.61 1.82 5.12
C SER A 128 4.42 1.51 4.21
N ILE A 129 3.50 0.67 4.66
CA ILE A 129 2.33 0.25 3.88
C ILE A 129 1.07 0.70 4.61
N ARG A 130 0.15 1.29 3.85
CA ARG A 130 -1.23 1.54 4.26
C ARG A 130 -2.15 0.87 3.26
N VAL A 131 -3.13 0.13 3.75
CA VAL A 131 -4.18 -0.48 2.93
C VAL A 131 -5.52 0.11 3.34
N SER A 132 -6.25 0.63 2.36
CA SER A 132 -7.67 0.97 2.48
C SER A 132 -8.48 -0.07 1.73
N ARG A 133 -9.63 -0.47 2.29
CA ARG A 133 -10.61 -1.35 1.66
C ARG A 133 -11.92 -0.56 1.61
N ASP A 134 -12.56 -0.55 0.46
CA ASP A 134 -13.88 0.07 0.24
C ASP A 134 -15.00 -0.93 0.55
#